data_AF-A0A1T3BU24-F1
#
_entry.id   AF-A0A1T3BU24-F1
#
_cell.length_a   1.000
_cell.length_b   1.000
_cell.length_c   1.000
_cell.angle_alpha   90.00
_cell.angle_beta   90.00
_cell.angle_gamma   90.00
#
_symmetry.space_group_name_H-M   'P 1'
#
loop_
_entity.id
_entity.type
_entity.pdbx_description
1 polymer ?
#
loop_
_entity_poly.entity_id
_entity_poly.type
_entity_poly.pdbx_seq_one_letter_code
_entity_poly.pdbx_strand_id
1 'polypeptide(L)'
;MYGHADIHGYAQICGTTKVHGQAQITGYAQIFDNAEIYGNAYITQKSRVYEKAVVYGNVKISGNSDIHGKSQIYDSANIYDDAKIFGNCKIYGNSHIGQNASIAGGTIYGNAEIMGNIEIRDKPEIYGNAKIYETAKIFGKARVYDNARVYGNAKVSGKAKIFQNAYIKGNAKIWGNAKVYGYSIIFGDAKVYDSAQICNYASIYSDARIFGNAIIGGNAQVHDSAEVYGNAIINEQVQCFGNAKIFDNAKISGTVKVYQYAKIYENAEVWESAQISGNARIFGDAQVFGNSEISNDTKVYEAAAITENAKIYGNAIIHGRARIFGDAKILGNSIIADQAKVFGNAEVSDVQLSDYDTVYTTGVIINRDMEVLDKKQVEVFHNKEEKAFNERKTQAFNKSITETLNESIAENDNDSKVITPKVSVGKEVHTAEKVHMAEKIDIVKELHTAEKVHITDNNNNTLTDHSAFKVRPRVRPTQLTI
;
A
#
# COMPACT_ATOMS: atom_id res chain seq x y z
N MET A 1 -34.07 19.65 45.23
CA MET A 1 -32.83 20.45 45.11
C MET A 1 -32.16 20.45 46.46
N TYR A 2 -30.86 20.21 46.52
CA TYR A 2 -30.10 20.24 47.78
C TYR A 2 -28.67 20.73 47.47
N GLY A 3 -28.00 21.43 48.40
CA GLY A 3 -26.66 22.01 48.20
C GLY A 3 -26.68 23.47 47.73
N HIS A 4 -25.59 23.93 47.10
CA HIS A 4 -25.37 25.32 46.63
C HIS A 4 -25.77 25.55 45.16
N ALA A 5 -26.79 24.84 44.68
CA ALA A 5 -27.27 25.00 43.31
C ALA A 5 -27.97 26.36 43.14
N ASP A 6 -27.67 27.06 42.05
CA ASP A 6 -28.23 28.38 41.72
C ASP A 6 -29.07 28.29 40.44
N ILE A 7 -30.33 28.72 40.53
CA ILE A 7 -31.28 28.73 39.42
C ILE A 7 -31.90 30.11 39.32
N HIS A 8 -31.68 30.78 38.20
CA HIS A 8 -32.17 32.15 38.00
C HIS A 8 -32.51 32.43 36.53
N GLY A 9 -33.13 33.58 36.27
CA GLY A 9 -33.70 33.91 34.97
C GLY A 9 -35.04 33.22 34.72
N TYR A 10 -35.27 32.74 33.49
CA TYR A 10 -36.46 31.99 33.06
C TYR A 10 -36.23 30.46 33.05
N ALA A 11 -35.23 29.98 33.80
CA ALA A 11 -34.92 28.57 33.90
C ALA A 11 -36.08 27.76 34.51
N GLN A 12 -36.34 26.58 33.98
CA GLN A 12 -37.43 25.70 34.41
C GLN A 12 -36.88 24.34 34.85
N ILE A 13 -37.28 23.90 36.04
CA ILE A 13 -36.96 22.56 36.56
C ILE A 13 -38.25 21.86 36.97
N CYS A 14 -38.51 20.69 36.42
CA CYS A 14 -39.72 19.92 36.75
C CYS A 14 -39.48 18.40 36.75
N GLY A 15 -40.51 17.64 37.14
CA GLY A 15 -40.45 16.18 37.25
C GLY A 15 -39.61 15.69 38.43
N THR A 16 -39.03 14.50 38.27
CA THR A 16 -38.16 13.82 39.25
C THR A 16 -36.69 14.23 39.17
N THR A 17 -36.42 15.40 38.59
CA THR A 17 -35.08 15.94 38.33
C THR A 17 -34.29 16.18 39.62
N LYS A 18 -32.99 15.89 39.58
CA LYS A 18 -32.05 16.17 40.67
C LYS A 18 -31.05 17.24 40.24
N VAL A 19 -31.05 18.35 40.95
CA VAL A 19 -30.01 19.38 40.83
C VAL A 19 -29.37 19.62 42.19
N HIS A 20 -28.05 19.49 42.25
CA HIS A 20 -27.24 19.63 43.47
C HIS A 20 -25.81 20.10 43.19
N GLY A 21 -24.97 20.25 44.21
CA GLY A 21 -23.60 20.78 44.07
C GLY A 21 -23.55 22.30 43.90
N GLN A 22 -22.64 22.80 43.07
CA GLN A 22 -22.52 24.21 42.65
C GLN A 22 -23.08 24.44 41.22
N ALA A 23 -24.02 23.59 40.79
CA ALA A 23 -24.61 23.69 39.46
C ALA A 23 -25.36 25.01 39.30
N GLN A 24 -25.21 25.62 38.12
CA GLN A 24 -25.81 26.89 37.76
C GLN A 24 -26.70 26.70 36.52
N ILE A 25 -27.99 26.99 36.67
CA ILE A 25 -28.98 26.84 35.59
C ILE A 25 -29.65 28.19 35.35
N THR A 26 -29.44 28.77 34.17
CA THR A 26 -29.75 30.17 33.89
C THR A 26 -30.43 30.36 32.53
N GLY A 27 -30.85 31.59 32.20
CA GLY A 27 -31.44 31.90 30.90
C GLY A 27 -32.84 31.29 30.74
N TYR A 28 -33.07 30.56 29.64
CA TYR A 28 -34.31 29.83 29.34
C TYR A 28 -34.09 28.30 29.42
N ALA A 29 -33.09 27.85 30.19
CA ALA A 29 -32.73 26.45 30.24
C ALA A 29 -33.84 25.61 30.88
N GLN A 30 -34.08 24.41 30.35
CA GLN A 30 -35.13 23.50 30.84
C GLN A 30 -34.53 22.17 31.27
N ILE A 31 -34.71 21.80 32.55
CA ILE A 31 -34.26 20.51 33.08
C ILE A 31 -35.47 19.71 33.58
N PHE A 32 -35.71 18.54 32.99
CA PHE A 32 -36.93 17.78 33.28
C PHE A 32 -36.72 16.26 33.19
N ASP A 33 -37.77 15.47 33.44
CA ASP A 33 -37.80 14.01 33.28
C ASP A 33 -36.60 13.23 33.84
N ASN A 34 -36.45 13.04 35.16
CA ASN A 34 -35.37 12.23 35.78
C ASN A 34 -33.91 12.66 35.49
N ALA A 35 -33.67 13.84 34.90
CA ALA A 35 -32.31 14.31 34.65
C ALA A 35 -31.56 14.57 35.97
N GLU A 36 -30.24 14.41 35.96
CA GLU A 36 -29.39 14.65 37.12
C GLU A 36 -28.22 15.58 36.78
N ILE A 37 -28.19 16.75 37.43
CA ILE A 37 -27.20 17.82 37.21
C ILE A 37 -26.47 18.11 38.52
N TYR A 38 -25.14 18.04 38.53
CA TYR A 38 -24.35 18.33 39.73
C TYR A 38 -22.93 18.83 39.46
N GLY A 39 -22.11 19.00 40.50
CA GLY A 39 -20.77 19.58 40.38
C GLY A 39 -20.83 21.08 40.06
N ASN A 40 -20.02 21.55 39.12
CA ASN A 40 -19.93 22.96 38.69
C ASN A 40 -20.57 23.16 37.30
N ALA A 41 -21.57 22.33 36.96
CA ALA A 41 -22.18 22.36 35.64
C ALA A 41 -22.90 23.70 35.42
N TYR A 42 -22.63 24.35 34.29
CA TYR A 42 -23.23 25.61 33.87
C TYR A 42 -24.12 25.38 32.65
N ILE A 43 -25.44 25.48 32.82
CA ILE A 43 -26.45 25.26 31.77
C ILE A 43 -27.23 26.55 31.56
N THR A 44 -27.24 27.07 30.33
CA THR A 44 -27.81 28.39 30.04
C THR A 44 -28.55 28.46 28.70
N GLN A 45 -29.04 29.65 28.35
CA GLN A 45 -29.75 29.95 27.11
C GLN A 45 -30.97 29.04 26.93
N LYS A 46 -31.24 28.46 25.76
CA LYS A 46 -32.42 27.60 25.53
C LYS A 46 -32.08 26.11 25.62
N SER A 47 -31.01 25.78 26.34
CA SER A 47 -30.54 24.39 26.47
C SER A 47 -31.55 23.54 27.22
N ARG A 48 -31.69 22.28 26.84
CA ARG A 48 -32.57 21.32 27.51
C ARG A 48 -31.79 20.09 27.94
N VAL A 49 -32.01 19.66 29.18
CA VAL A 49 -31.48 18.40 29.69
C VAL A 49 -32.60 17.57 30.31
N TYR A 50 -32.86 16.39 29.77
CA TYR A 50 -34.02 15.60 30.17
C TYR A 50 -33.79 14.09 30.04
N GLU A 51 -34.81 13.30 30.37
CA GLU A 51 -34.71 11.85 30.54
C GLU A 51 -33.59 11.47 31.54
N LYS A 52 -32.92 10.34 31.34
CA LYS A 52 -31.88 9.83 32.25
C LYS A 52 -30.51 10.46 31.98
N ALA A 53 -30.47 11.68 31.44
CA ALA A 53 -29.23 12.39 31.18
C ALA A 53 -28.57 12.82 32.49
N VAL A 54 -27.24 12.66 32.56
CA VAL A 54 -26.43 13.01 33.73
C VAL A 54 -25.35 13.99 33.31
N VAL A 55 -25.30 15.16 33.95
CA VAL A 55 -24.34 16.22 33.67
C VAL A 55 -23.61 16.61 34.96
N TYR A 56 -22.28 16.53 34.98
CA TYR A 56 -21.52 16.88 36.18
C TYR A 56 -20.08 17.35 35.95
N GLY A 57 -19.44 17.93 36.96
CA GLY A 57 -18.10 18.52 36.80
C GLY A 57 -18.18 19.96 36.29
N ASN A 58 -17.15 20.45 35.61
CA ASN A 58 -17.04 21.80 35.04
C ASN A 58 -17.63 21.89 33.62
N VAL A 59 -18.78 21.25 33.40
CA VAL A 59 -19.42 21.20 32.09
C VAL A 59 -20.11 22.52 31.74
N LYS A 60 -20.02 22.92 30.48
CA LYS A 60 -20.70 24.08 29.90
C LYS A 60 -21.73 23.60 28.87
N ILE A 61 -22.99 23.99 29.03
CA ILE A 61 -24.07 23.74 28.06
C ILE A 61 -24.78 25.06 27.74
N SER A 62 -24.83 25.42 26.46
CA SER A 62 -25.45 26.67 25.99
C SER A 62 -26.10 26.51 24.60
N GLY A 63 -26.62 27.60 24.03
CA GLY A 63 -27.35 27.57 22.75
C GLY A 63 -28.78 27.05 22.90
N ASN A 64 -29.23 26.33 21.87
CA ASN A 64 -30.44 25.51 21.84
C ASN A 64 -30.08 24.01 21.97
N SER A 65 -29.01 23.69 22.70
CA SER A 65 -28.52 22.31 22.83
C SER A 65 -29.55 21.40 23.49
N ASP A 66 -29.62 20.16 23.03
CA ASP A 66 -30.58 19.15 23.50
C ASP A 66 -29.85 17.90 24.01
N ILE A 67 -29.90 17.65 25.32
CA ILE A 67 -29.22 16.53 25.96
C ILE A 67 -30.25 15.61 26.60
N HIS A 68 -30.36 14.37 26.13
CA HIS A 68 -31.34 13.42 26.65
C HIS A 68 -30.90 11.96 26.53
N GLY A 69 -31.80 10.99 26.72
CA GLY A 69 -31.43 9.59 26.77
C GLY A 69 -30.72 9.23 28.07
N LYS A 70 -29.75 8.32 27.98
CA LYS A 70 -28.82 7.93 29.06
C LYS A 70 -27.47 8.61 28.91
N SER A 71 -27.44 9.79 28.30
CA SER A 71 -26.22 10.54 28.01
C SER A 71 -25.49 10.95 29.28
N GLN A 72 -24.18 10.79 29.31
CA GLN A 72 -23.31 11.22 30.41
C GLN A 72 -22.34 12.27 29.90
N ILE A 73 -22.40 13.48 30.46
CA ILE A 73 -21.53 14.60 30.09
C ILE A 73 -20.80 15.08 31.33
N TYR A 74 -19.46 15.06 31.32
CA TYR A 74 -18.69 15.41 32.51
C TYR A 74 -17.32 16.04 32.25
N ASP A 75 -16.55 16.25 33.33
CA ASP A 75 -15.28 16.98 33.35
C ASP A 75 -15.43 18.42 32.83
N SER A 76 -14.75 18.80 31.75
CA SER A 76 -14.72 20.17 31.22
C SER A 76 -15.38 20.25 29.84
N ALA A 77 -16.32 19.33 29.54
CA ALA A 77 -16.96 19.27 28.24
C ALA A 77 -17.79 20.53 27.96
N ASN A 78 -17.77 20.96 26.71
CA ASN A 78 -18.42 22.18 26.26
C ASN A 78 -19.36 21.89 25.09
N ILE A 79 -20.67 21.99 25.35
CA ILE A 79 -21.75 21.77 24.39
C ILE A 79 -22.47 23.09 24.10
N TYR A 80 -22.66 23.43 22.84
CA TYR A 80 -23.23 24.72 22.46
C TYR A 80 -23.95 24.71 21.10
N ASP A 81 -24.52 25.86 20.72
CA ASP A 81 -25.38 26.05 19.55
C ASP A 81 -26.58 25.06 19.53
N ASP A 82 -26.82 24.35 18.43
CA ASP A 82 -27.98 23.47 18.21
C ASP A 82 -27.63 21.98 18.40
N ALA A 83 -26.58 21.67 19.17
CA ALA A 83 -26.05 20.31 19.32
C ALA A 83 -27.07 19.38 20.00
N LYS A 84 -27.21 18.16 19.48
CA LYS A 84 -28.13 17.13 19.98
C LYS A 84 -27.36 15.90 20.45
N ILE A 85 -27.47 15.60 21.73
CA ILE A 85 -26.74 14.52 22.40
C ILE A 85 -27.76 13.59 23.05
N PHE A 86 -27.83 12.35 22.58
CA PHE A 86 -28.85 11.41 23.02
C PHE A 86 -28.41 9.95 22.93
N GLY A 87 -29.29 9.06 23.40
CA GLY A 87 -28.98 7.64 23.47
C GLY A 87 -28.03 7.34 24.63
N ASN A 88 -27.03 6.49 24.40
CA ASN A 88 -26.06 6.08 25.43
C ASN A 88 -24.66 6.55 25.03
N CYS A 89 -24.39 7.84 25.21
CA CYS A 89 -23.10 8.44 24.92
C CYS A 89 -22.38 8.90 26.19
N LYS A 90 -21.05 8.94 26.13
CA LYS A 90 -20.18 9.53 27.15
C LYS A 90 -19.35 10.64 26.54
N ILE A 91 -19.42 11.83 27.12
CA ILE A 91 -18.69 13.00 26.63
C ILE A 91 -17.96 13.63 27.81
N TYR A 92 -16.63 13.72 27.74
CA TYR A 92 -15.82 14.20 28.86
C TYR A 92 -14.47 14.78 28.43
N GLY A 93 -13.59 15.11 29.39
CA GLY A 93 -12.39 15.90 29.10
C GLY A 93 -12.73 17.33 28.66
N ASN A 94 -11.84 17.95 27.88
CA ASN A 94 -12.03 19.29 27.29
C ASN A 94 -12.66 19.20 25.89
N SER A 95 -13.62 18.29 25.68
CA SER A 95 -14.27 18.11 24.38
C SER A 95 -15.19 19.29 24.03
N HIS A 96 -15.20 19.68 22.76
CA HIS A 96 -16.01 20.76 22.23
C HIS A 96 -16.98 20.22 21.19
N ILE A 97 -18.29 20.40 21.41
CA ILE A 97 -19.34 19.94 20.50
C ILE A 97 -20.30 21.11 20.27
N GLY A 98 -20.51 21.49 19.02
CA GLY A 98 -21.33 22.63 18.68
C GLY A 98 -22.02 22.52 17.33
N GLN A 99 -22.60 23.63 16.89
CA GLN A 99 -23.43 23.74 15.69
C GLN A 99 -24.54 22.68 15.67
N ASN A 100 -24.81 22.04 14.53
CA ASN A 100 -25.88 21.05 14.35
C ASN A 100 -25.41 19.60 14.59
N ALA A 101 -24.40 19.38 15.43
CA ALA A 101 -23.87 18.04 15.67
C ALA A 101 -24.92 17.14 16.33
N SER A 102 -25.15 15.95 15.77
CA SER A 102 -26.08 14.95 16.27
C SER A 102 -25.34 13.68 16.71
N ILE A 103 -25.30 13.44 18.01
CA ILE A 103 -24.55 12.34 18.65
C ILE A 103 -25.55 11.41 19.34
N ALA A 104 -25.66 10.18 18.85
CA ALA A 104 -26.62 9.17 19.29
C ALA A 104 -25.94 7.93 19.94
N GLY A 105 -24.73 8.10 20.48
CA GLY A 105 -23.92 7.02 21.05
C GLY A 105 -22.42 7.31 20.98
N GLY A 106 -21.61 6.35 21.45
CA GLY A 106 -20.15 6.48 21.44
C GLY A 106 -19.56 7.21 22.63
N THR A 107 -18.24 7.37 22.60
CA THR A 107 -17.44 8.02 23.64
C THR A 107 -16.58 9.10 23.01
N ILE A 108 -16.69 10.34 23.51
CA ILE A 108 -15.95 11.50 23.01
C ILE A 108 -15.19 12.14 24.17
N TYR A 109 -13.87 12.31 24.04
CA TYR A 109 -13.07 12.84 25.14
C TYR A 109 -11.76 13.52 24.72
N GLY A 110 -10.94 13.93 25.70
CA GLY A 110 -9.71 14.66 25.42
C GLY A 110 -10.01 16.10 25.00
N ASN A 111 -9.35 16.59 23.96
CA ASN A 111 -9.59 17.90 23.34
C ASN A 111 -10.33 17.77 21.99
N ALA A 112 -11.15 16.73 21.83
CA ALA A 112 -11.86 16.48 20.57
C ALA A 112 -12.79 17.65 20.23
N GLU A 113 -12.85 18.01 18.94
CA GLU A 113 -13.66 19.13 18.43
C GLU A 113 -14.62 18.63 17.35
N ILE A 114 -15.92 18.84 17.55
CA ILE A 114 -16.99 18.36 16.65
C ILE A 114 -17.89 19.56 16.31
N MET A 115 -17.78 20.08 15.08
CA MET A 115 -18.51 21.29 14.65
C MET A 115 -19.08 21.15 13.24
N GLY A 116 -20.38 21.21 13.09
CA GLY A 116 -21.03 21.15 11.77
C GLY A 116 -22.38 20.46 11.82
N ASN A 117 -22.88 20.10 10.66
CA ASN A 117 -23.98 19.17 10.47
C ASN A 117 -23.46 17.72 10.57
N ILE A 118 -22.89 17.37 11.74
CA ILE A 118 -22.24 16.09 11.98
C ILE A 118 -23.24 15.02 12.42
N GLU A 119 -23.02 13.78 12.00
CA GLU A 119 -23.79 12.62 12.45
C GLU A 119 -22.86 11.56 13.07
N ILE A 120 -23.03 11.30 14.37
CA ILE A 120 -22.29 10.29 15.12
C ILE A 120 -23.29 9.30 15.73
N ARG A 121 -23.19 8.01 15.42
CA ARG A 121 -24.10 6.97 15.97
C ARG A 121 -23.35 5.68 16.32
N ASP A 122 -24.02 4.80 17.06
CA ASP A 122 -23.53 3.51 17.56
C ASP A 122 -22.51 3.63 18.71
N LYS A 123 -21.27 3.18 18.51
CA LYS A 123 -20.21 3.09 19.53
C LYS A 123 -18.84 3.61 19.05
N PRO A 124 -18.74 4.75 18.35
CA PRO A 124 -17.45 5.29 17.97
C PRO A 124 -16.69 5.85 19.18
N GLU A 125 -15.37 5.92 19.07
CA GLU A 125 -14.49 6.57 20.04
C GLU A 125 -13.78 7.75 19.36
N ILE A 126 -13.97 8.98 19.85
CA ILE A 126 -13.36 10.18 19.28
C ILE A 126 -12.58 10.89 20.39
N TYR A 127 -11.26 11.02 20.27
CA TYR A 127 -10.45 11.53 21.37
C TYR A 127 -9.12 12.19 20.95
N GLY A 128 -8.30 12.58 21.93
CA GLY A 128 -7.09 13.35 21.66
C GLY A 128 -7.44 14.76 21.19
N ASN A 129 -6.77 15.28 20.18
CA ASN A 129 -7.08 16.52 19.49
C ASN A 129 -7.82 16.27 18.17
N ALA A 130 -8.61 15.18 18.07
CA ALA A 130 -9.35 14.84 16.87
C ALA A 130 -10.38 15.91 16.52
N LYS A 131 -10.59 16.08 15.21
CA LYS A 131 -11.29 17.23 14.65
C LYS A 131 -12.28 16.76 13.58
N ILE A 132 -13.57 16.87 13.86
CA ILE A 132 -14.67 16.40 13.00
C ILE A 132 -15.54 17.58 12.60
N TYR A 133 -15.62 17.89 11.30
CA TYR A 133 -16.28 19.12 10.85
C TYR A 133 -17.19 18.97 9.63
N GLU A 134 -17.95 20.05 9.36
CA GLU A 134 -18.82 20.20 8.19
C GLU A 134 -19.98 19.20 8.17
N THR A 135 -19.95 18.15 7.34
CA THR A 135 -21.05 17.20 7.15
C THR A 135 -20.62 15.74 7.39
N ALA A 136 -19.50 15.55 8.08
CA ALA A 136 -18.89 14.25 8.28
C ALA A 136 -19.79 13.31 9.09
N LYS A 137 -19.66 12.01 8.82
CA LYS A 137 -20.45 10.97 9.47
C LYS A 137 -19.58 9.86 10.04
N ILE A 138 -19.72 9.57 11.32
CA ILE A 138 -18.92 8.57 12.05
C ILE A 138 -19.85 7.54 12.70
N PHE A 139 -19.67 6.26 12.38
CA PHE A 139 -20.58 5.19 12.79
C PHE A 139 -19.86 3.93 13.29
N GLY A 140 -20.63 2.97 13.80
CA GLY A 140 -20.10 1.67 14.22
C GLY A 140 -19.16 1.76 15.43
N LYS A 141 -18.00 1.10 15.34
CA LYS A 141 -16.91 1.11 16.32
C LYS A 141 -15.68 1.86 15.79
N ALA A 142 -15.90 2.85 14.93
CA ALA A 142 -14.81 3.65 14.37
C ALA A 142 -14.06 4.41 15.47
N ARG A 143 -12.75 4.59 15.30
CA ARG A 143 -11.90 5.38 16.18
C ARG A 143 -11.28 6.54 15.42
N VAL A 144 -11.44 7.76 15.94
CA VAL A 144 -10.77 8.95 15.38
C VAL A 144 -10.03 9.67 16.51
N TYR A 145 -8.70 9.72 16.45
CA TYR A 145 -7.90 10.21 17.58
C TYR A 145 -6.60 10.91 17.18
N ASP A 146 -5.78 11.27 18.18
CA ASP A 146 -4.59 12.13 18.04
C ASP A 146 -4.94 13.47 17.40
N ASN A 147 -4.33 13.85 16.27
CA ASN A 147 -4.61 15.10 15.55
C ASN A 147 -5.38 14.86 14.24
N ALA A 148 -6.06 13.70 14.11
CA ALA A 148 -6.79 13.34 12.90
C ALA A 148 -7.92 14.32 12.59
N ARG A 149 -8.13 14.57 11.30
CA ARG A 149 -9.17 15.48 10.79
C ARG A 149 -10.10 14.74 9.83
N VAL A 150 -11.40 14.81 10.09
CA VAL A 150 -12.45 14.27 9.22
C VAL A 150 -13.47 15.35 8.91
N TYR A 151 -13.63 15.73 7.64
CA TYR A 151 -14.49 16.83 7.24
C TYR A 151 -15.10 16.62 5.84
N GLY A 152 -15.90 17.55 5.33
CA GLY A 152 -16.76 17.32 4.17
C GLY A 152 -17.79 16.22 4.42
N ASN A 153 -18.31 15.61 3.36
CA ASN A 153 -19.25 14.48 3.41
C ASN A 153 -18.58 13.13 3.73
N ALA A 154 -17.38 13.15 4.34
CA ALA A 154 -16.62 11.95 4.64
C ALA A 154 -17.39 11.00 5.56
N LYS A 155 -17.23 9.69 5.33
CA LYS A 155 -17.88 8.64 6.12
C LYS A 155 -16.85 7.69 6.70
N VAL A 156 -16.83 7.55 8.02
CA VAL A 156 -15.98 6.58 8.73
C VAL A 156 -16.88 5.63 9.50
N SER A 157 -16.72 4.32 9.31
CA SER A 157 -17.58 3.31 9.93
C SER A 157 -16.87 1.99 10.18
N GLY A 158 -17.59 0.96 10.66
CA GLY A 158 -16.99 -0.33 10.99
C GLY A 158 -16.09 -0.24 12.22
N LYS A 159 -14.90 -0.85 12.18
CA LYS A 159 -13.82 -0.73 13.16
C LYS A 159 -12.65 0.12 12.63
N ALA A 160 -12.92 1.00 11.66
CA ALA A 160 -11.88 1.82 11.04
C ALA A 160 -11.18 2.71 12.07
N LYS A 161 -9.87 2.93 11.88
CA LYS A 161 -9.05 3.79 12.75
C LYS A 161 -8.42 4.92 11.95
N ILE A 162 -8.68 6.16 12.33
CA ILE A 162 -8.09 7.37 11.76
C ILE A 162 -7.32 8.10 12.86
N PHE A 163 -6.01 8.26 12.72
CA PHE A 163 -5.18 8.76 13.82
C PHE A 163 -3.91 9.47 13.35
N GLN A 164 -3.03 9.85 14.30
CA GLN A 164 -1.92 10.76 14.07
C GLN A 164 -2.37 12.06 13.38
N ASN A 165 -1.83 12.41 12.21
CA ASN A 165 -2.14 13.63 11.46
C ASN A 165 -2.93 13.34 10.17
N ALA A 166 -3.69 12.24 10.12
CA ALA A 166 -4.44 11.86 8.92
C ALA A 166 -5.57 12.85 8.58
N TYR A 167 -5.82 13.05 7.28
CA TYR A 167 -6.87 13.93 6.75
C TYR A 167 -7.84 13.15 5.87
N ILE A 168 -9.10 13.12 6.27
CA ILE A 168 -10.21 12.55 5.49
C ILE A 168 -11.16 13.69 5.10
N LYS A 169 -11.40 13.87 3.80
CA LYS A 169 -12.25 14.98 3.30
C LYS A 169 -13.09 14.60 2.07
N GLY A 170 -13.95 15.50 1.62
CA GLY A 170 -14.78 15.27 0.43
C GLY A 170 -15.84 14.20 0.68
N ASN A 171 -16.02 13.26 -0.25
CA ASN A 171 -16.98 12.15 -0.13
C ASN A 171 -16.31 10.81 0.28
N ALA A 172 -15.07 10.87 0.78
CA ALA A 172 -14.26 9.70 1.08
C ALA A 172 -14.96 8.74 2.06
N LYS A 173 -14.80 7.44 1.84
CA LYS A 173 -15.43 6.39 2.65
C LYS A 173 -14.38 5.45 3.21
N ILE A 174 -14.38 5.31 4.53
CA ILE A 174 -13.47 4.42 5.26
C ILE A 174 -14.28 3.49 6.15
N TRP A 175 -14.12 2.17 5.98
CA TRP A 175 -14.87 1.19 6.76
C TRP A 175 -14.10 -0.13 6.94
N GLY A 176 -14.75 -1.14 7.54
CA GLY A 176 -14.07 -2.39 7.88
C GLY A 176 -13.10 -2.20 9.05
N ASN A 177 -11.93 -2.84 9.00
CA ASN A 177 -10.80 -2.66 9.92
C ASN A 177 -9.72 -1.71 9.35
N ALA A 178 -10.06 -0.90 8.35
CA ALA A 178 -9.09 -0.03 7.66
C ALA A 178 -8.41 0.94 8.62
N LYS A 179 -7.12 1.24 8.34
CA LYS A 179 -6.32 2.20 9.10
C LYS A 179 -5.80 3.32 8.22
N VAL A 180 -5.90 4.54 8.72
CA VAL A 180 -5.38 5.72 8.04
C VAL A 180 -4.64 6.59 9.06
N TYR A 181 -3.34 6.79 8.86
CA TYR A 181 -2.46 7.45 9.83
C TYR A 181 -1.26 8.12 9.15
N GLY A 182 -0.30 8.63 9.93
CA GLY A 182 0.72 9.54 9.44
C GLY A 182 0.13 10.88 9.04
N TYR A 183 0.64 11.46 7.97
CA TYR A 183 0.13 12.64 7.26
C TYR A 183 -0.68 12.26 6.00
N SER A 184 -1.25 11.05 5.96
CA SER A 184 -1.98 10.58 4.79
C SER A 184 -3.25 11.40 4.53
N ILE A 185 -3.63 11.50 3.26
CA ILE A 185 -4.77 12.30 2.80
C ILE A 185 -5.69 11.45 1.94
N ILE A 186 -6.96 11.36 2.32
CA ILE A 186 -8.00 10.68 1.54
C ILE A 186 -9.10 11.67 1.18
N PHE A 187 -9.40 11.81 -0.12
CA PHE A 187 -10.41 12.77 -0.60
C PHE A 187 -11.12 12.31 -1.87
N GLY A 188 -12.04 13.14 -2.41
CA GLY A 188 -12.88 12.73 -3.54
C GLY A 188 -13.89 11.66 -3.12
N ASP A 189 -14.18 10.70 -4.01
CA ASP A 189 -15.07 9.56 -3.78
C ASP A 189 -14.30 8.27 -3.38
N ALA A 190 -13.04 8.44 -2.95
CA ALA A 190 -12.12 7.36 -2.63
C ALA A 190 -12.65 6.44 -1.52
N LYS A 191 -12.30 5.16 -1.63
CA LYS A 191 -12.78 4.09 -0.74
C LYS A 191 -11.60 3.33 -0.16
N VAL A 192 -11.52 3.26 1.17
CA VAL A 192 -10.52 2.45 1.88
C VAL A 192 -11.23 1.53 2.87
N TYR A 193 -11.07 0.22 2.70
CA TYR A 193 -11.87 -0.74 3.47
C TYR A 193 -11.18 -2.08 3.70
N ASP A 194 -11.92 -3.03 4.27
CA ASP A 194 -11.40 -4.29 4.79
C ASP A 194 -10.28 -4.05 5.80
N SER A 195 -9.06 -4.55 5.60
CA SER A 195 -7.90 -4.37 6.48
C SER A 195 -6.83 -3.47 5.86
N ALA A 196 -7.19 -2.66 4.85
CA ALA A 196 -6.24 -1.79 4.16
C ALA A 196 -5.61 -0.76 5.09
N GLN A 197 -4.35 -0.43 4.85
CA GLN A 197 -3.57 0.51 5.66
C GLN A 197 -2.97 1.60 4.78
N ILE A 198 -3.23 2.86 5.13
CA ILE A 198 -2.68 4.06 4.46
C ILE A 198 -1.87 4.85 5.48
N CYS A 199 -0.60 5.10 5.18
CA CYS A 199 0.35 5.70 6.13
C CYS A 199 1.26 6.77 5.51
N ASN A 200 2.13 7.35 6.34
CA ASN A 200 3.12 8.36 5.96
C ASN A 200 2.48 9.54 5.23
N TYR A 201 2.87 9.86 4.01
CA TYR A 201 2.35 10.98 3.21
C TYR A 201 1.49 10.50 2.02
N ALA A 202 1.01 9.25 2.06
CA ALA A 202 0.24 8.67 0.97
C ALA A 202 -1.08 9.44 0.72
N SER A 203 -1.44 9.58 -0.56
CA SER A 203 -2.65 10.30 -0.98
C SER A 203 -3.55 9.42 -1.85
N ILE A 204 -4.81 9.25 -1.42
CA ILE A 204 -5.81 8.44 -2.13
C ILE A 204 -7.00 9.33 -2.52
N TYR A 205 -7.32 9.40 -3.81
CA TYR A 205 -8.36 10.33 -4.27
C TYR A 205 -9.11 9.92 -5.54
N SER A 206 -10.02 10.78 -6.01
CA SER A 206 -10.98 10.47 -7.07
C SER A 206 -11.84 9.25 -6.71
N ASP A 207 -11.98 8.25 -7.57
CA ASP A 207 -12.75 7.01 -7.35
C ASP A 207 -11.89 5.82 -6.88
N ALA A 208 -10.64 6.08 -6.47
CA ALA A 208 -9.69 5.02 -6.12
C ALA A 208 -10.19 4.11 -5.00
N ARG A 209 -9.82 2.82 -5.08
CA ARG A 209 -10.25 1.79 -4.13
C ARG A 209 -9.07 1.02 -3.57
N ILE A 210 -8.91 1.08 -2.25
CA ILE A 210 -7.90 0.31 -1.51
C ILE A 210 -8.60 -0.65 -0.54
N PHE A 211 -8.34 -1.96 -0.65
CA PHE A 211 -9.04 -2.97 0.14
C PHE A 211 -8.22 -4.25 0.34
N GLY A 212 -8.80 -5.30 0.92
CA GLY A 212 -8.02 -6.46 1.40
C GLY A 212 -7.05 -6.07 2.53
N ASN A 213 -5.81 -6.55 2.47
CA ASN A 213 -4.71 -6.23 3.38
C ASN A 213 -3.68 -5.28 2.75
N ALA A 214 -4.05 -4.54 1.71
CA ALA A 214 -3.11 -3.68 0.98
C ALA A 214 -2.51 -2.58 1.90
N ILE A 215 -1.22 -2.27 1.67
CA ILE A 215 -0.49 -1.26 2.42
C ILE A 215 0.03 -0.20 1.45
N ILE A 216 -0.37 1.06 1.66
CA ILE A 216 0.08 2.21 0.89
C ILE A 216 0.81 3.17 1.83
N GLY A 217 2.11 3.40 1.58
CA GLY A 217 2.96 4.26 2.38
C GLY A 217 3.81 5.23 1.56
N GLY A 218 4.83 5.80 2.20
CA GLY A 218 5.70 6.81 1.59
C GLY A 218 4.92 8.05 1.15
N ASN A 219 5.22 8.56 -0.04
CA ASN A 219 4.52 9.65 -0.73
C ASN A 219 3.65 9.11 -1.90
N ALA A 220 3.22 7.84 -1.84
CA ALA A 220 2.52 7.20 -2.93
C ALA A 220 1.15 7.86 -3.21
N GLN A 221 0.75 7.87 -4.47
CA GLN A 221 -0.50 8.45 -4.93
C GLN A 221 -1.32 7.40 -5.67
N VAL A 222 -2.57 7.17 -5.23
CA VAL A 222 -3.51 6.30 -5.93
C VAL A 222 -4.78 7.08 -6.23
N HIS A 223 -5.12 7.21 -7.51
CA HIS A 223 -6.23 8.04 -7.95
C HIS A 223 -6.95 7.54 -9.21
N ASP A 224 -7.84 8.37 -9.73
CA ASP A 224 -8.82 8.05 -10.77
C ASP A 224 -9.65 6.82 -10.36
N SER A 225 -9.68 5.76 -11.16
CA SER A 225 -10.38 4.50 -10.88
C SER A 225 -9.41 3.37 -10.49
N ALA A 226 -8.18 3.69 -10.07
CA ALA A 226 -7.19 2.68 -9.73
C ALA A 226 -7.60 1.85 -8.50
N GLU A 227 -7.23 0.57 -8.51
CA GLU A 227 -7.52 -0.40 -7.45
C GLU A 227 -6.24 -1.02 -6.90
N VAL A 228 -6.10 -1.02 -5.57
CA VAL A 228 -5.03 -1.75 -4.88
C VAL A 228 -5.61 -2.66 -3.81
N TYR A 229 -5.34 -3.96 -3.90
CA TYR A 229 -5.95 -4.94 -3.01
C TYR A 229 -5.10 -6.19 -2.77
N GLY A 230 -5.65 -7.20 -2.10
CA GLY A 230 -4.87 -8.37 -1.67
C GLY A 230 -3.89 -7.98 -0.56
N ASN A 231 -2.67 -8.48 -0.62
CA ASN A 231 -1.54 -8.11 0.26
C ASN A 231 -0.56 -7.15 -0.43
N ALA A 232 -1.00 -6.42 -1.47
CA ALA A 232 -0.13 -5.56 -2.25
C ALA A 232 0.50 -4.44 -1.39
N ILE A 233 1.75 -4.11 -1.66
CA ILE A 233 2.51 -3.08 -0.94
C ILE A 233 2.97 -2.03 -1.94
N ILE A 234 2.64 -0.77 -1.68
CA ILE A 234 3.08 0.39 -2.45
C ILE A 234 3.72 1.39 -1.50
N ASN A 235 4.92 1.88 -1.81
CA ASN A 235 5.58 2.90 -0.99
C ASN A 235 6.37 3.92 -1.84
N GLU A 236 7.14 4.79 -1.19
CA GLU A 236 7.94 5.84 -1.84
C GLU A 236 7.12 6.77 -2.75
N GLN A 237 7.50 7.04 -4.00
CA GLN A 237 6.88 8.03 -4.89
C GLN A 237 6.02 7.40 -5.99
N VAL A 238 5.48 6.20 -5.75
CA VAL A 238 4.69 5.47 -6.73
C VAL A 238 3.40 6.22 -7.07
N GLN A 239 3.04 6.26 -8.36
CA GLN A 239 1.79 6.82 -8.86
C GLN A 239 0.96 5.76 -9.57
N CYS A 240 -0.26 5.52 -9.09
CA CYS A 240 -1.21 4.57 -9.66
C CYS A 240 -2.50 5.29 -10.08
N PHE A 241 -2.83 5.27 -11.37
CA PHE A 241 -3.94 6.06 -11.91
C PHE A 241 -4.61 5.44 -13.14
N GLY A 242 -5.61 6.11 -13.72
CA GLY A 242 -6.50 5.49 -14.71
C GLY A 242 -7.33 4.35 -14.10
N ASN A 243 -7.30 3.18 -14.72
CA ASN A 243 -7.97 1.94 -14.29
C ASN A 243 -6.95 0.85 -13.87
N ALA A 244 -5.75 1.26 -13.44
CA ALA A 244 -4.68 0.34 -13.05
C ALA A 244 -5.11 -0.55 -11.87
N LYS A 245 -4.62 -1.80 -11.85
CA LYS A 245 -4.89 -2.74 -10.75
C LYS A 245 -3.61 -3.34 -10.20
N ILE A 246 -3.42 -3.25 -8.90
CA ILE A 246 -2.26 -3.83 -8.20
C ILE A 246 -2.80 -4.74 -7.09
N PHE A 247 -2.48 -6.03 -7.13
CA PHE A 247 -3.12 -6.99 -6.23
C PHE A 247 -2.28 -8.21 -5.88
N ASP A 248 -2.86 -9.14 -5.14
CA ASP A 248 -2.19 -10.29 -4.53
C ASP A 248 -0.99 -9.85 -3.68
N ASN A 249 0.23 -10.35 -3.91
CA ASN A 249 1.43 -10.00 -3.12
C ASN A 249 2.35 -9.01 -3.86
N ALA A 250 1.86 -8.29 -4.87
CA ALA A 250 2.66 -7.37 -5.66
C ALA A 250 3.32 -6.29 -4.79
N LYS A 251 4.59 -5.98 -5.07
CA LYS A 251 5.36 -4.97 -4.33
C LYS A 251 5.88 -3.91 -5.27
N ILE A 252 5.64 -2.64 -4.92
CA ILE A 252 6.02 -1.51 -5.76
C ILE A 252 6.67 -0.40 -4.93
N SER A 253 7.84 0.07 -5.35
CA SER A 253 8.64 1.11 -4.68
C SER A 253 9.30 2.03 -5.69
N GLY A 254 9.88 3.16 -5.28
CA GLY A 254 10.55 4.11 -6.18
C GLY A 254 9.62 5.18 -6.72
N THR A 255 9.97 5.71 -7.89
CA THR A 255 9.21 6.68 -8.69
C THR A 255 8.46 5.97 -9.83
N VAL A 256 7.84 4.82 -9.54
CA VAL A 256 7.12 4.00 -10.52
C VAL A 256 5.79 4.64 -10.92
N LYS A 257 5.41 4.51 -12.19
CA LYS A 257 4.07 4.87 -12.68
C LYS A 257 3.33 3.65 -13.21
N VAL A 258 2.11 3.42 -12.73
CA VAL A 258 1.22 2.35 -13.18
C VAL A 258 -0.12 2.97 -13.59
N TYR A 259 -0.48 2.87 -14.87
CA TYR A 259 -1.64 3.61 -15.37
C TYR A 259 -2.38 2.93 -16.52
N GLN A 260 -3.46 3.58 -17.00
CA GLN A 260 -4.41 3.00 -17.96
C GLN A 260 -5.03 1.71 -17.43
N TYR A 261 -4.88 0.56 -18.07
CA TYR A 261 -5.45 -0.72 -17.65
C TYR A 261 -4.38 -1.72 -17.19
N ALA A 262 -3.17 -1.23 -16.88
CA ALA A 262 -2.06 -2.05 -16.43
C ALA A 262 -2.41 -2.85 -15.17
N LYS A 263 -1.90 -4.08 -15.09
CA LYS A 263 -2.09 -4.98 -13.96
C LYS A 263 -0.75 -5.50 -13.43
N ILE A 264 -0.55 -5.42 -12.13
CA ILE A 264 0.61 -5.98 -11.43
C ILE A 264 0.09 -6.87 -10.29
N TYR A 265 0.41 -8.15 -10.30
CA TYR A 265 -0.20 -9.11 -9.37
C TYR A 265 0.70 -10.33 -9.09
N GLU A 266 0.18 -11.32 -8.38
CA GLU A 266 0.96 -12.41 -7.80
C GLU A 266 2.13 -11.87 -6.95
N ASN A 267 3.38 -12.27 -7.19
CA ASN A 267 4.54 -11.82 -6.42
C ASN A 267 5.39 -10.79 -7.19
N ALA A 268 4.86 -10.17 -8.25
CA ALA A 268 5.62 -9.27 -9.11
C ALA A 268 6.19 -8.08 -8.34
N GLU A 269 7.42 -7.70 -8.68
CA GLU A 269 8.17 -6.61 -8.04
C GLU A 269 8.48 -5.53 -9.08
N VAL A 270 7.98 -4.31 -8.86
CA VAL A 270 8.19 -3.17 -9.77
C VAL A 270 8.79 -1.99 -9.05
N TRP A 271 9.94 -1.47 -9.47
CA TRP A 271 10.67 -0.48 -8.68
C TRP A 271 11.59 0.45 -9.47
N GLU A 272 12.35 1.30 -8.77
CA GLU A 272 13.10 2.43 -9.34
C GLU A 272 12.17 3.39 -10.09
N SER A 273 12.31 3.55 -11.41
CA SER A 273 11.57 4.55 -12.22
C SER A 273 10.72 3.91 -13.32
N ALA A 274 10.36 2.63 -13.15
CA ALA A 274 9.65 1.87 -14.17
C ALA A 274 8.27 2.47 -14.50
N GLN A 275 7.84 2.32 -15.75
CA GLN A 275 6.54 2.78 -16.22
C GLN A 275 5.77 1.64 -16.86
N ILE A 276 4.59 1.33 -16.30
CA ILE A 276 3.70 0.27 -16.76
C ILE A 276 2.37 0.87 -17.20
N SER A 277 1.97 0.63 -18.45
CA SER A 277 0.77 1.23 -19.04
C SER A 277 0.08 0.30 -20.05
N GLY A 278 -0.88 0.82 -20.80
CA GLY A 278 -1.72 0.04 -21.71
C GLY A 278 -2.55 -0.99 -20.95
N ASN A 279 -2.60 -2.20 -21.49
CA ASN A 279 -3.19 -3.40 -20.87
C ASN A 279 -2.11 -4.33 -20.30
N ALA A 280 -0.89 -3.83 -20.06
CA ALA A 280 0.26 -4.65 -19.71
C ALA A 280 0.03 -5.43 -18.41
N ARG A 281 0.55 -6.66 -18.35
CA ARG A 281 0.37 -7.56 -17.20
C ARG A 281 1.73 -8.03 -16.70
N ILE A 282 2.06 -7.67 -15.47
CA ILE A 282 3.25 -8.12 -14.76
C ILE A 282 2.80 -9.04 -13.62
N PHE A 283 3.22 -10.31 -13.63
CA PHE A 283 2.78 -11.31 -12.67
C PHE A 283 3.83 -12.39 -12.44
N GLY A 284 3.52 -13.48 -11.74
CA GLY A 284 4.52 -14.43 -11.26
C GLY A 284 5.49 -13.78 -10.28
N ASP A 285 6.77 -14.12 -10.40
CA ASP A 285 7.88 -13.55 -9.64
C ASP A 285 8.66 -12.52 -10.49
N ALA A 286 7.99 -11.87 -11.46
CA ALA A 286 8.65 -11.01 -12.43
C ALA A 286 9.19 -9.73 -11.77
N GLN A 287 10.34 -9.26 -12.25
CA GLN A 287 11.01 -8.07 -11.74
C GLN A 287 11.13 -7.01 -12.82
N VAL A 288 10.59 -5.82 -12.59
CA VAL A 288 10.66 -4.69 -13.54
C VAL A 288 11.20 -3.46 -12.82
N PHE A 289 12.37 -2.97 -13.22
CA PHE A 289 13.03 -1.85 -12.56
C PHE A 289 13.82 -0.99 -13.55
N GLY A 290 14.72 -0.13 -13.08
CA GLY A 290 15.32 0.90 -13.92
C GLY A 290 14.31 1.95 -14.37
N ASN A 291 14.60 2.58 -15.50
CA ASN A 291 13.70 3.44 -16.26
C ASN A 291 12.95 2.66 -17.35
N SER A 292 12.66 1.37 -17.11
CA SER A 292 12.02 0.52 -18.11
C SER A 292 10.59 0.95 -18.40
N GLU A 293 10.15 0.71 -19.64
CA GLU A 293 8.82 1.07 -20.12
C GLU A 293 8.11 -0.14 -20.71
N ILE A 294 6.95 -0.47 -20.15
CA ILE A 294 6.14 -1.62 -20.56
C ILE A 294 4.72 -1.14 -20.85
N SER A 295 4.26 -1.34 -22.08
CA SER A 295 2.92 -0.88 -22.48
C SER A 295 2.20 -1.84 -23.43
N ASN A 296 1.04 -1.40 -23.95
CA ASN A 296 0.13 -2.18 -24.80
C ASN A 296 -0.32 -3.48 -24.12
N ASP A 297 -0.45 -4.60 -24.83
CA ASP A 297 -0.94 -5.89 -24.32
C ASP A 297 0.20 -6.83 -23.87
N THR A 298 1.36 -6.26 -23.51
CA THR A 298 2.55 -7.00 -23.07
C THR A 298 2.28 -7.86 -21.84
N LYS A 299 2.90 -9.04 -21.77
CA LYS A 299 2.91 -9.91 -20.59
C LYS A 299 4.33 -10.18 -20.13
N VAL A 300 4.60 -9.99 -18.84
CA VAL A 300 5.88 -10.32 -18.19
C VAL A 300 5.57 -11.17 -16.97
N TYR A 301 6.09 -12.38 -16.91
CA TYR A 301 5.77 -13.32 -15.83
C TYR A 301 6.86 -14.35 -15.55
N GLU A 302 6.58 -15.29 -14.64
CA GLU A 302 7.56 -16.20 -14.05
C GLU A 302 8.70 -15.38 -13.41
N ALA A 303 9.97 -15.74 -13.59
CA ALA A 303 11.12 -15.03 -13.03
C ALA A 303 11.81 -14.12 -14.06
N ALA A 304 11.06 -13.62 -15.04
CA ALA A 304 11.57 -12.67 -16.03
C ALA A 304 11.99 -11.36 -15.37
N ALA A 305 13.08 -10.77 -15.85
CA ALA A 305 13.65 -9.55 -15.27
C ALA A 305 13.96 -8.50 -16.34
N ILE A 306 13.44 -7.28 -16.13
CA ILE A 306 13.52 -6.15 -17.07
C ILE A 306 14.08 -4.95 -16.32
N THR A 307 15.10 -4.29 -16.88
CA THR A 307 15.75 -3.16 -16.20
C THR A 307 16.38 -2.14 -17.15
N GLU A 308 17.07 -1.15 -16.57
CA GLU A 308 17.71 -0.03 -17.25
C GLU A 308 16.69 0.75 -18.08
N ASN A 309 16.90 0.98 -19.38
CA ASN A 309 16.00 1.74 -20.23
C ASN A 309 15.22 0.85 -21.21
N ALA A 310 15.07 -0.44 -20.90
CA ALA A 310 14.42 -1.41 -21.77
C ALA A 310 12.97 -1.00 -22.07
N LYS A 311 12.55 -1.16 -23.33
CA LYS A 311 11.22 -0.81 -23.83
C LYS A 311 10.50 -2.01 -24.41
N ILE A 312 9.31 -2.31 -23.91
CA ILE A 312 8.55 -3.49 -24.29
C ILE A 312 7.13 -3.07 -24.66
N TYR A 313 6.78 -3.30 -25.92
CA TYR A 313 5.53 -2.84 -26.51
C TYR A 313 4.89 -3.91 -27.40
N GLY A 314 3.59 -3.72 -27.68
CA GLY A 314 2.82 -4.58 -28.57
C GLY A 314 2.14 -5.70 -27.80
N ASN A 315 2.23 -6.92 -28.33
CA ASN A 315 1.72 -8.14 -27.70
C ASN A 315 2.88 -9.01 -27.18
N ALA A 316 4.01 -8.40 -26.83
CA ALA A 316 5.21 -9.12 -26.45
C ALA A 316 4.98 -9.98 -25.20
N ILE A 317 5.59 -11.17 -25.17
CA ILE A 317 5.49 -12.11 -24.06
C ILE A 317 6.90 -12.40 -23.56
N ILE A 318 7.16 -12.08 -22.29
CA ILE A 318 8.45 -12.32 -21.65
C ILE A 318 8.21 -13.22 -20.44
N HIS A 319 8.89 -14.37 -20.40
CA HIS A 319 8.72 -15.33 -19.31
C HIS A 319 9.97 -16.19 -19.09
N GLY A 320 9.87 -17.21 -18.24
CA GLY A 320 10.99 -18.02 -17.78
C GLY A 320 11.87 -17.22 -16.82
N ARG A 321 13.15 -17.19 -17.13
CA ARG A 321 14.20 -16.38 -16.49
C ARG A 321 14.79 -15.38 -17.49
N ALA A 322 14.02 -14.97 -18.49
CA ALA A 322 14.49 -14.06 -19.53
C ALA A 322 14.97 -12.74 -18.92
N ARG A 323 16.06 -12.19 -19.45
CA ARG A 323 16.66 -10.94 -18.97
C ARG A 323 16.72 -9.88 -20.07
N ILE A 324 16.07 -8.75 -19.84
CA ILE A 324 16.07 -7.60 -20.75
C ILE A 324 16.64 -6.38 -20.05
N PHE A 325 17.69 -5.77 -20.62
CA PHE A 325 18.38 -4.62 -20.01
C PHE A 325 19.02 -3.72 -21.08
N GLY A 326 19.76 -2.68 -20.70
CA GLY A 326 20.24 -1.64 -21.62
C GLY A 326 19.11 -0.77 -22.16
N ASP A 327 19.25 -0.37 -23.42
CA ASP A 327 18.26 0.36 -24.22
C ASP A 327 17.49 -0.59 -25.17
N ALA A 328 17.40 -1.87 -24.81
CA ALA A 328 16.79 -2.90 -25.65
C ALA A 328 15.30 -2.63 -25.90
N LYS A 329 14.83 -2.98 -27.10
CA LYS A 329 13.43 -2.85 -27.50
C LYS A 329 12.85 -4.20 -27.92
N ILE A 330 11.73 -4.56 -27.32
CA ILE A 330 10.94 -5.74 -27.68
C ILE A 330 9.58 -5.26 -28.20
N LEU A 331 9.24 -5.60 -29.44
CA LEU A 331 8.11 -5.05 -30.17
C LEU A 331 7.23 -6.17 -30.77
N GLY A 332 6.03 -5.79 -31.20
CA GLY A 332 5.13 -6.69 -31.94
C GLY A 332 4.70 -7.89 -31.12
N ASN A 333 4.69 -9.07 -31.74
CA ASN A 333 4.31 -10.34 -31.12
C ASN A 333 5.53 -11.15 -30.65
N SER A 334 6.62 -10.48 -30.27
CA SER A 334 7.85 -11.16 -29.86
C SER A 334 7.65 -12.00 -28.60
N ILE A 335 8.35 -13.14 -28.52
CA ILE A 335 8.35 -14.01 -27.34
C ILE A 335 9.79 -14.18 -26.87
N ILE A 336 10.07 -13.85 -25.61
CA ILE A 336 11.39 -14.03 -24.99
C ILE A 336 11.21 -14.95 -23.79
N ALA A 337 11.71 -16.18 -23.90
CA ALA A 337 11.43 -17.27 -22.97
C ALA A 337 12.71 -17.85 -22.34
N ASP A 338 12.53 -18.74 -21.36
CA ASP A 338 13.59 -19.51 -20.71
C ASP A 338 14.73 -18.63 -20.18
N GLN A 339 15.99 -18.84 -20.57
CA GLN A 339 17.13 -18.03 -20.13
C GLN A 339 17.61 -17.06 -21.22
N ALA A 340 16.75 -16.72 -22.19
CA ALA A 340 17.10 -15.79 -23.26
C ALA A 340 17.44 -14.39 -22.72
N LYS A 341 18.38 -13.71 -23.38
CA LYS A 341 18.88 -12.39 -22.99
C LYS A 341 18.79 -11.41 -24.14
N VAL A 342 18.21 -10.24 -23.89
CA VAL A 342 18.18 -9.14 -24.87
C VAL A 342 18.70 -7.87 -24.21
N PHE A 343 19.79 -7.30 -24.71
CA PHE A 343 20.40 -6.15 -24.05
C PHE A 343 21.08 -5.14 -24.98
N GLY A 344 21.68 -4.10 -24.41
CA GLY A 344 22.34 -3.05 -25.19
C GLY A 344 21.31 -2.29 -26.02
N ASN A 345 21.56 -2.11 -27.32
CA ASN A 345 20.66 -1.40 -28.24
C ASN A 345 19.86 -2.37 -29.14
N ALA A 346 19.68 -3.62 -28.71
CA ALA A 346 18.99 -4.64 -29.48
C ALA A 346 17.53 -4.23 -29.77
N GLU A 347 17.05 -4.52 -30.98
CA GLU A 347 15.65 -4.35 -31.36
C GLU A 347 15.11 -5.68 -31.89
N VAL A 348 14.10 -6.22 -31.21
CA VAL A 348 13.47 -7.51 -31.50
C VAL A 348 11.99 -7.26 -31.80
N SER A 349 11.54 -7.61 -33.01
CA SER A 349 10.14 -7.46 -33.42
C SER A 349 9.65 -8.72 -34.10
N ASP A 350 8.54 -9.27 -33.60
CA ASP A 350 7.88 -10.47 -34.11
C ASP A 350 8.82 -11.70 -34.20
N VAL A 351 9.72 -11.83 -33.22
CA VAL A 351 10.69 -12.93 -33.12
C VAL A 351 10.48 -13.70 -31.81
N GLN A 352 10.69 -15.01 -31.87
CA GLN A 352 10.74 -15.88 -30.70
C GLN A 352 12.20 -16.22 -30.36
N LEU A 353 12.60 -15.94 -29.12
CA LEU A 353 13.88 -16.32 -28.50
C LEU A 353 13.60 -17.24 -27.31
N SER A 354 14.35 -18.33 -27.20
CA SER A 354 14.18 -19.34 -26.13
C SER A 354 15.51 -19.90 -25.68
N ASP A 355 15.48 -20.87 -24.76
CA ASP A 355 16.66 -21.53 -24.21
C ASP A 355 17.70 -20.55 -23.67
N TYR A 356 18.78 -20.30 -24.41
CA TYR A 356 19.90 -19.43 -24.05
C TYR A 356 20.18 -18.35 -25.12
N ASP A 357 19.22 -18.09 -26.00
CA ASP A 357 19.35 -17.10 -27.07
C ASP A 357 19.79 -15.74 -26.53
N THR A 358 20.75 -15.08 -27.18
CA THR A 358 21.30 -13.80 -26.72
C THR A 358 21.34 -12.79 -27.87
N VAL A 359 20.76 -11.61 -27.68
CA VAL A 359 20.73 -10.52 -28.69
C VAL A 359 21.19 -9.21 -28.06
N TYR A 360 22.18 -8.54 -28.66
CA TYR A 360 22.78 -7.31 -28.12
C TYR A 360 22.99 -6.16 -29.12
N THR A 361 22.59 -6.36 -30.39
CA THR A 361 22.67 -5.36 -31.48
C THR A 361 21.52 -5.55 -32.47
N THR A 362 21.26 -4.56 -33.32
CA THR A 362 20.37 -4.69 -34.49
C THR A 362 20.98 -5.66 -35.49
N GLY A 363 20.40 -6.85 -35.64
CA GLY A 363 20.91 -7.92 -36.51
C GLY A 363 21.28 -9.17 -35.71
N VAL A 364 20.42 -10.17 -35.81
CA VAL A 364 20.45 -11.48 -35.12
C VAL A 364 21.79 -12.20 -35.26
N ILE A 365 22.32 -12.77 -34.16
CA ILE A 365 22.80 -14.16 -34.17
C ILE A 365 22.26 -14.88 -32.92
N ILE A 366 21.41 -15.86 -33.22
CA ILE A 366 20.88 -16.94 -32.39
C ILE A 366 22.07 -17.77 -31.90
N ASN A 367 22.31 -17.77 -30.59
CA ASN A 367 23.37 -18.59 -29.99
C ASN A 367 22.82 -19.98 -29.66
N ARG A 368 22.38 -20.74 -30.68
CA ARG A 368 21.94 -22.13 -30.48
C ARG A 368 23.12 -23.07 -30.19
N ASP A 369 24.30 -22.69 -30.65
CA ASP A 369 25.59 -23.28 -30.33
C ASP A 369 26.52 -22.09 -30.09
N MET A 370 27.26 -22.03 -28.97
CA MET A 370 28.32 -21.03 -28.74
C MET A 370 29.37 -21.07 -29.86
N GLU A 371 29.08 -20.53 -31.04
CA GLU A 371 30.08 -20.19 -32.05
C GLU A 371 30.83 -18.95 -31.56
N VAL A 372 31.74 -19.25 -30.63
CA VAL A 372 32.96 -18.55 -30.27
C VAL A 372 32.82 -17.04 -30.06
N LEU A 373 31.99 -16.64 -29.09
CA LEU A 373 32.32 -15.44 -28.33
C LEU A 373 33.69 -15.70 -27.66
N ASP A 374 34.65 -14.81 -27.88
CA ASP A 374 35.92 -14.94 -27.17
C ASP A 374 35.71 -14.74 -25.66
N LYS A 375 36.63 -15.25 -24.83
CA LYS A 375 36.51 -15.16 -23.36
C LYS A 375 36.30 -13.72 -22.87
N LYS A 376 36.85 -12.72 -23.57
CA LYS A 376 36.71 -11.31 -23.18
C LYS A 376 35.30 -10.80 -23.46
N GLN A 377 34.68 -11.18 -24.57
CA GLN A 377 33.31 -10.78 -24.89
C GLN A 377 32.31 -11.39 -23.89
N VAL A 378 32.49 -12.66 -23.52
CA VAL A 378 31.66 -13.30 -22.48
C VAL A 378 31.82 -12.60 -21.13
N GLU A 379 33.05 -12.29 -20.72
CA GLU A 379 33.34 -11.56 -19.48
C GLU A 379 32.72 -10.16 -19.48
N VAL A 380 32.81 -9.43 -20.60
CA VAL A 380 32.17 -8.11 -20.75
C VAL A 380 30.65 -8.19 -20.64
N PHE A 381 30.02 -9.19 -21.25
CA PHE A 381 28.56 -9.37 -21.15
C PHE A 381 28.12 -9.76 -19.75
N HIS A 382 28.86 -10.65 -19.09
CA HIS A 382 28.59 -11.03 -17.71
C HIS A 382 28.71 -9.83 -16.76
N ASN A 383 29.77 -9.03 -16.89
CA ASN A 383 29.96 -7.82 -16.08
C ASN A 383 28.84 -6.78 -16.31
N LYS A 384 28.32 -6.66 -17.53
CA LYS A 384 27.17 -5.78 -17.82
C LYS A 384 25.90 -6.27 -17.13
N GLU A 385 25.63 -7.57 -17.24
CA GLU A 385 24.47 -8.21 -16.60
C GLU A 385 24.54 -8.10 -15.07
N GLU A 386 25.68 -8.43 -14.46
CA GLU A 386 25.89 -8.32 -13.00
C GLU A 386 25.71 -6.88 -12.51
N LYS A 387 26.16 -5.90 -13.30
CA LYS A 387 25.94 -4.48 -12.99
C LYS A 387 24.45 -4.10 -13.07
N ALA A 388 23.74 -4.57 -14.10
CA ALA A 388 22.31 -4.29 -14.30
C ALA A 388 21.45 -4.93 -13.17
N PHE A 389 21.77 -6.15 -12.78
CA PHE A 389 21.07 -6.94 -11.76
C PHE A 389 21.83 -7.03 -10.42
N ASN A 390 22.50 -5.94 -10.04
CA ASN A 390 23.31 -5.93 -8.82
C ASN A 390 22.43 -6.15 -7.56
N GLU A 391 22.82 -7.13 -6.74
CA GLU A 391 22.18 -7.48 -5.46
C GLU A 391 21.90 -6.30 -4.54
N ARG A 392 22.76 -5.26 -4.55
CA ARG A 392 22.57 -4.06 -3.72
C ARG A 392 21.26 -3.35 -4.02
N LYS A 393 20.83 -3.34 -5.28
CA LYS A 393 19.59 -2.69 -5.68
C LYS A 393 18.38 -3.48 -5.14
N THR A 394 18.38 -4.81 -5.28
CA THR A 394 17.35 -5.69 -4.69
C THR A 394 17.31 -5.61 -3.17
N GLN A 395 18.48 -5.49 -2.51
CA GLN A 395 18.55 -5.27 -1.07
C GLN A 395 17.94 -3.93 -0.66
N ALA A 396 18.19 -2.86 -1.41
CA ALA A 396 17.59 -1.54 -1.15
C ALA A 396 16.06 -1.59 -1.31
N PHE A 397 15.56 -2.24 -2.35
CA PHE A 397 14.12 -2.47 -2.56
C PHE A 397 13.50 -3.25 -1.39
N ASN A 398 14.07 -4.40 -1.04
CA ASN A 398 13.57 -5.23 0.06
C ASN A 398 13.60 -4.51 1.40
N LYS A 399 14.64 -3.69 1.64
CA LYS A 399 14.73 -2.84 2.83
C LYS A 399 13.57 -1.82 2.86
N SER A 400 13.32 -1.12 1.77
CA SER A 400 12.24 -0.13 1.66
C SER A 400 10.85 -0.74 1.92
N ILE A 401 10.57 -1.91 1.32
CA ILE A 401 9.34 -2.67 1.57
C ILE A 401 9.24 -3.11 3.05
N THR A 402 10.34 -3.59 3.62
CA THR A 402 10.40 -4.04 5.02
C THR A 402 10.17 -2.88 5.99
N GLU A 403 10.71 -1.69 5.72
CA GLU A 403 10.47 -0.49 6.53
C GLU A 403 8.97 -0.13 6.52
N THR A 404 8.34 -0.15 5.35
CA THR A 404 6.89 0.11 5.22
C THR A 404 6.04 -0.93 5.98
N LEU A 405 6.43 -2.21 5.91
CA LEU A 405 5.77 -3.27 6.66
C LEU A 405 5.93 -3.09 8.18
N ASN A 406 7.12 -2.80 8.66
CA ASN A 406 7.39 -2.60 10.08
C ASN A 406 6.61 -1.41 10.64
N GLU A 407 6.49 -0.32 9.88
CA GLU A 407 5.65 0.82 10.23
C GLU A 407 4.16 0.43 10.32
N SER A 408 3.68 -0.46 9.46
CA SER A 408 2.31 -0.99 9.56
C SER A 408 2.08 -1.91 10.78
N ILE A 409 3.11 -2.66 11.18
CA ILE A 409 3.03 -3.62 12.30
C ILE A 409 3.14 -2.90 13.65
N ALA A 410 4.07 -1.94 13.78
CA ALA A 410 4.22 -1.15 15.01
C ALA A 410 2.89 -0.51 15.45
N GLU A 411 2.05 -0.16 14.49
CA GLU A 411 0.73 0.45 14.72
C GLU A 411 -0.41 -0.57 14.89
N ASN A 412 -0.15 -1.88 14.80
CA ASN A 412 -1.05 -2.94 15.26
C ASN A 412 -0.88 -3.21 16.76
N ASP A 413 0.35 -3.14 17.27
CA ASP A 413 0.69 -3.56 18.64
C ASP A 413 0.27 -2.58 19.75
N ASN A 414 0.00 -1.30 19.43
CA ASN A 414 -0.44 -0.32 20.43
C ASN A 414 -1.84 -0.61 21.02
N ASP A 415 -2.61 -1.53 20.44
CA ASP A 415 -3.91 -2.00 20.98
C ASP A 415 -3.84 -3.42 21.59
N SER A 416 -2.69 -4.10 21.55
CA SER A 416 -2.53 -5.48 22.05
C SER A 416 -1.24 -5.67 22.86
N LYS A 417 -1.40 -6.01 24.15
CA LYS A 417 -0.31 -6.61 24.94
C LYS A 417 0.22 -7.86 24.22
N VAL A 418 1.47 -7.78 23.74
CA VAL A 418 2.42 -8.88 23.46
C VAL A 418 1.99 -9.89 22.37
N ILE A 419 2.73 -9.89 21.24
CA ILE A 419 3.54 -10.99 20.66
C ILE A 419 3.97 -10.51 19.26
N THR A 420 5.26 -10.21 19.07
CA THR A 420 5.85 -9.96 17.74
C THR A 420 6.12 -11.30 17.04
N PRO A 421 5.54 -11.59 15.86
CA PRO A 421 6.13 -12.56 14.96
C PRO A 421 7.21 -11.83 14.15
N LYS A 422 8.47 -12.21 14.35
CA LYS A 422 9.54 -11.91 13.39
C LYS A 422 9.14 -12.47 12.03
N VAL A 423 8.77 -11.61 11.09
CA VAL A 423 8.67 -11.99 9.68
C VAL A 423 10.09 -12.18 9.17
N SER A 424 10.56 -13.42 9.17
CA SER A 424 11.76 -13.82 8.43
C SER A 424 11.38 -13.91 6.95
N VAL A 425 11.76 -12.90 6.16
CA VAL A 425 11.77 -13.03 4.71
C VAL A 425 12.90 -14.01 4.36
N GLY A 426 12.53 -15.14 3.75
CA GLY A 426 13.44 -16.22 3.41
C GLY A 426 14.61 -15.74 2.54
N LYS A 427 15.82 -16.06 2.98
CA LYS A 427 17.00 -16.06 2.11
C LYS A 427 16.94 -17.29 1.21
N GLU A 428 16.22 -17.24 0.11
CA GLU A 428 16.29 -18.31 -0.90
C GLU A 428 16.29 -17.76 -2.32
N VAL A 429 17.33 -17.00 -2.69
CA VAL A 429 17.86 -17.00 -4.06
C VAL A 429 19.37 -16.69 -3.99
N HIS A 430 20.18 -17.41 -4.77
CA HIS A 430 21.61 -17.16 -5.11
C HIS A 430 22.75 -17.94 -4.41
N THR A 431 22.51 -18.98 -3.62
CA THR A 431 23.61 -19.92 -3.27
C THR A 431 23.86 -21.01 -4.32
N ALA A 432 22.96 -21.25 -5.27
CA ALA A 432 23.10 -22.30 -6.28
C ALA A 432 23.99 -21.89 -7.49
N GLU A 433 24.12 -20.60 -7.80
CA GLU A 433 24.87 -20.14 -8.99
C GLU A 433 26.39 -20.12 -8.77
N LYS A 434 26.87 -19.96 -7.53
CA LYS A 434 28.30 -20.09 -7.23
C LYS A 434 28.82 -21.53 -7.42
N VAL A 435 27.95 -22.53 -7.28
CA VAL A 435 28.34 -23.96 -7.37
C VAL A 435 28.37 -24.42 -8.83
N HIS A 436 27.37 -24.06 -9.65
CA HIS A 436 27.27 -24.55 -11.03
C HIS A 436 28.28 -23.93 -12.00
N MET A 437 28.80 -22.73 -11.71
CA MET A 437 29.83 -22.08 -12.55
C MET A 437 31.25 -22.45 -12.14
N ALA A 438 31.48 -22.75 -10.85
CA ALA A 438 32.76 -23.29 -10.38
C ALA A 438 33.04 -24.68 -10.99
N GLU A 439 32.02 -25.54 -11.09
CA GLU A 439 32.13 -26.85 -11.74
C GLU A 439 32.47 -26.75 -13.25
N LYS A 440 31.94 -25.74 -13.96
CA LYS A 440 32.29 -25.50 -15.38
C LYS A 440 33.71 -24.95 -15.58
N ILE A 441 34.23 -24.16 -14.63
CA ILE A 441 35.61 -23.65 -14.70
C ILE A 441 36.62 -24.78 -14.49
N ASP A 442 36.30 -25.76 -13.63
CA ASP A 442 37.19 -26.90 -13.38
C ASP A 442 37.15 -27.94 -14.52
N ILE A 443 35.99 -28.18 -15.15
CA ILE A 443 35.90 -29.04 -16.36
C ILE A 443 36.70 -28.45 -17.53
N VAL A 444 36.73 -27.12 -17.69
CA VAL A 444 37.54 -26.45 -18.74
C VAL A 444 39.04 -26.50 -18.42
N LYS A 445 39.44 -26.59 -17.14
CA LYS A 445 40.84 -26.79 -16.74
C LYS A 445 41.33 -28.22 -16.99
N GLU A 446 40.50 -29.23 -16.74
CA GLU A 446 40.84 -30.63 -17.03
C GLU A 446 40.97 -30.89 -18.54
N LEU A 447 40.12 -30.28 -19.37
CA LEU A 447 40.24 -30.37 -20.84
C LEU A 447 41.48 -29.67 -21.40
N HIS A 448 41.92 -28.54 -20.83
CA HIS A 448 43.15 -27.85 -21.28
C HIS A 448 44.45 -28.50 -20.79
N THR A 449 44.40 -29.36 -19.76
CA THR A 449 45.57 -30.14 -19.31
C THR A 449 45.70 -31.49 -20.01
N ALA A 450 44.62 -32.01 -20.61
CA ALA A 450 44.62 -33.26 -21.37
C ALA A 450 45.15 -33.14 -22.81
N GLU A 451 45.24 -31.93 -23.40
CA GLU A 451 45.71 -31.73 -24.78
C GLU A 451 47.23 -31.47 -24.94
N LYS A 452 48.03 -31.68 -23.88
CA LYS A 452 49.50 -31.72 -23.99
C LYS A 452 50.08 -33.07 -23.57
N VAL A 453 49.65 -34.13 -24.25
CA VAL A 453 50.44 -35.37 -24.31
C VAL A 453 51.27 -35.32 -25.59
N HIS A 454 52.56 -35.03 -25.45
CA HIS A 454 53.53 -35.33 -26.49
C HIS A 454 53.59 -36.84 -26.69
N ILE A 455 53.06 -37.32 -27.81
CA ILE A 455 53.33 -38.67 -28.31
C ILE A 455 54.49 -38.52 -29.31
N THR A 456 55.71 -38.82 -28.85
CA THR A 456 56.85 -39.10 -29.72
C THR A 456 56.80 -40.57 -30.15
N ASP A 457 56.89 -40.85 -31.45
CA ASP A 457 57.30 -42.17 -31.93
C ASP A 457 58.83 -42.29 -31.99
N ASN A 458 59.35 -43.52 -31.99
CA ASN A 458 60.77 -43.83 -31.86
C ASN A 458 61.68 -43.43 -33.05
N ASN A 459 61.22 -42.66 -34.03
CA ASN A 459 62.06 -42.25 -35.18
C ASN A 459 62.12 -40.73 -35.47
N ASN A 460 61.64 -39.87 -34.57
CA ASN A 460 61.95 -38.44 -34.53
C ASN A 460 61.76 -37.63 -35.84
N ASN A 461 60.68 -37.87 -36.59
CA ASN A 461 60.28 -37.03 -37.72
C ASN A 461 59.05 -36.16 -37.39
N THR A 462 59.16 -34.85 -37.60
CA THR A 462 58.03 -33.90 -37.57
C THR A 462 57.20 -34.00 -38.84
N LEU A 463 55.92 -34.37 -38.73
CA LEU A 463 54.94 -34.27 -39.82
C LEU A 463 54.08 -33.02 -39.61
N THR A 464 54.31 -32.00 -40.43
CA THR A 464 53.31 -31.01 -40.80
C THR A 464 52.50 -31.57 -41.97
N ASP A 465 51.19 -31.74 -41.85
CA ASP A 465 50.33 -31.62 -43.04
C ASP A 465 48.87 -31.27 -42.74
N HIS A 466 48.35 -30.44 -43.63
CA HIS A 466 46.96 -30.08 -43.80
C HIS A 466 46.15 -31.27 -44.34
N SER A 467 44.89 -31.41 -43.89
CA SER A 467 43.68 -31.51 -44.74
C SER A 467 42.57 -32.41 -44.17
N ALA A 468 41.34 -31.91 -44.35
CA ALA A 468 40.10 -32.63 -44.60
C ALA A 468 39.47 -33.50 -43.51
N PHE A 469 38.35 -33.03 -42.94
CA PHE A 469 37.24 -33.92 -42.59
C PHE A 469 35.93 -33.46 -43.23
N LYS A 470 35.40 -34.34 -44.09
CA LYS A 470 34.14 -34.24 -44.83
C LYS A 470 32.94 -34.43 -43.89
N VAL A 471 31.96 -33.54 -44.02
CA VAL A 471 30.58 -33.75 -43.55
C VAL A 471 29.93 -34.91 -44.33
N ARG A 472 29.24 -35.81 -43.63
CA ARG A 472 28.18 -36.65 -44.21
C ARG A 472 26.85 -36.33 -43.50
N PRO A 473 25.74 -36.14 -44.23
CA PRO A 473 24.43 -35.99 -43.63
C PRO A 473 23.89 -37.36 -43.20
N ARG A 474 23.22 -37.46 -42.05
CA ARG A 474 22.43 -38.64 -41.70
C ARG A 474 20.95 -38.28 -41.55
N VAL A 475 20.20 -38.89 -42.46
CA VAL A 475 18.75 -38.90 -42.67
C VAL A 475 18.06 -39.62 -41.49
N ARG A 476 16.99 -39.03 -40.94
CA ARG A 476 15.90 -39.72 -40.18
C ARG A 476 15.17 -40.68 -41.15
N PRO A 477 14.45 -41.76 -40.77
CA PRO A 477 13.59 -41.87 -39.56
C PRO A 477 13.45 -43.28 -38.97
N THR A 478 12.79 -43.45 -37.81
CA THR A 478 11.59 -44.33 -37.69
C THR A 478 10.84 -44.11 -36.37
N GLN A 479 9.51 -44.11 -36.48
CA GLN A 479 8.54 -44.33 -35.41
C GLN A 479 8.69 -45.74 -34.82
N LEU A 480 8.29 -45.92 -33.56
CA LEU A 480 7.59 -47.14 -33.16
C LEU A 480 6.60 -46.82 -32.03
N THR A 481 5.32 -46.96 -32.36
CA THR A 481 4.18 -47.07 -31.45
C THR A 481 3.95 -48.55 -31.18
N ILE A 482 3.63 -48.92 -29.93
CA ILE A 482 2.45 -49.73 -29.58
C ILE A 482 1.85 -49.10 -28.33
#